data_AF-A0A3C0ESX3-F1
#
_entry.id   AF-A0A3C0ESX3-F1
#
_cell.length_a   1.000
_cell.length_b   1.000
_cell.length_c   1.000
_cell.angle_alpha   90.00
_cell.angle_beta   90.00
_cell.angle_gamma   90.00
#
_symmetry.space_group_name_H-M   'P 1'
#
loop_
_entity.id
_entity.type
_entity.pdbx_description
1 polymer ?
#
loop_
_entity_poly.entity_id
_entity_poly.type
_entity_poly.pdbx_seq_one_letter_code
_entity_poly.pdbx_strand_id
1 'polypeptide(L)'
;MLTIMMSFSFVAGILVASLLWRRELTTLGFATPKKREPGQKYPFVRAPMLLTELESTVLDILQHEAGSKRVVFCKIQLTAIATIPPRTEREEFLKKLAGTRRLDFVIANADNYAPILGIQMPTKGEDLEIITDAMEAIKMPLVVLPNKKSYDVVELHELIMQATQKN
;
A
#
# COMPACT_ATOMS: atom_id res chain seq x y z
N MET A 1 32.18 63.54 -5.64
CA MET A 1 31.68 63.15 -4.30
C MET A 1 30.22 63.57 -4.24
N LEU A 2 29.31 62.71 -4.69
CA LEU A 2 27.86 62.95 -4.66
C LEU A 2 27.15 61.63 -4.31
N THR A 3 26.90 61.52 -3.01
CA THR A 3 25.73 60.96 -2.32
C THR A 3 25.01 59.76 -2.94
N ILE A 4 25.35 58.61 -2.35
CA ILE A 4 24.56 57.40 -2.13
C ILE A 4 23.10 57.76 -1.80
N MET A 5 22.15 57.51 -2.71
CA MET A 5 20.72 57.55 -2.40
C MET A 5 19.90 56.78 -3.44
N MET A 6 20.14 55.48 -3.59
CA MET A 6 19.25 54.62 -4.38
C MET A 6 19.34 53.16 -3.94
N SER A 7 19.08 52.88 -2.66
CA SER A 7 19.05 51.49 -2.16
C SER A 7 18.19 51.33 -0.90
N PHE A 8 16.91 51.75 -0.92
CA PHE A 8 16.02 51.48 0.23
C PHE A 8 14.59 51.07 -0.12
N SER A 9 14.18 51.04 -1.39
CA SER A 9 12.79 50.69 -1.75
C SER A 9 12.55 49.22 -2.13
N PHE A 10 13.59 48.38 -2.26
CA PHE A 10 13.43 46.98 -2.66
C PHE A 10 13.37 45.99 -1.49
N VAL A 11 13.99 46.33 -0.35
CA VAL A 11 14.06 45.42 0.82
C VAL A 11 12.74 45.40 1.62
N ALA A 12 11.99 46.49 1.63
CA ALA A 12 10.70 46.57 2.31
C ALA A 12 9.59 45.71 1.63
N GLY A 13 9.63 45.59 0.30
CA GLY A 13 8.64 44.80 -0.46
C GLY A 13 8.76 43.29 -0.24
N ILE A 14 9.99 42.78 -0.09
CA ILE A 14 10.24 41.35 0.12
C ILE A 14 9.88 40.93 1.56
N LEU A 15 10.10 41.80 2.55
CA LEU A 15 9.73 41.53 3.95
C LEU A 15 8.20 41.46 4.15
N VAL A 16 7.42 42.33 3.50
CA VAL A 16 5.95 42.31 3.60
C VAL A 16 5.35 41.08 2.90
N ALA A 17 5.91 40.66 1.75
CA ALA A 17 5.49 39.43 1.08
C ALA A 17 5.81 38.16 1.88
N SER A 18 6.95 38.13 2.60
CA SER A 18 7.33 37.01 3.46
C SER A 18 6.50 36.88 4.75
N LEU A 19 5.94 37.99 5.26
CA LEU A 19 5.04 37.97 6.42
C LEU A 19 3.59 37.62 6.04
N LEU A 20 3.15 37.97 4.84
CA LEU A 20 1.80 37.67 4.36
C LEU A 20 1.65 36.21 3.88
N TRP A 21 2.72 35.59 3.39
CA TRP A 21 2.69 34.15 3.06
C TRP A 21 2.62 33.24 4.30
N ARG A 22 3.00 33.72 5.48
CA ARG A 22 3.11 32.90 6.70
C ARG A 22 1.80 32.72 7.48
N ARG A 23 0.67 33.25 7.00
CA ARG A 23 -0.63 33.20 7.72
C ARG A 23 -1.68 32.26 7.11
N GLU A 24 -1.37 31.49 6.08
CA GLU A 24 -2.32 30.56 5.43
C GLU A 24 -1.95 29.07 5.54
N LEU A 25 -1.41 28.64 6.69
CA LEU A 25 -1.16 27.21 6.97
C LEU A 25 -1.91 26.71 8.23
N THR A 26 -3.07 27.26 8.54
CA THR A 26 -3.84 26.89 9.75
C THR A 26 -5.21 26.26 9.49
N THR A 27 -5.49 25.75 8.29
CA THR A 27 -6.75 25.01 8.03
C THR A 27 -6.57 23.70 7.27
N LEU A 28 -5.41 23.04 7.37
CA LEU A 28 -5.40 21.59 7.26
C LEU A 28 -5.97 21.07 8.58
N GLY A 29 -7.30 20.91 8.61
CA GLY A 29 -8.02 20.31 9.73
C GLY A 29 -7.53 18.89 9.94
N PHE A 30 -6.43 18.72 10.68
CA PHE A 30 -6.18 17.50 11.41
C PHE A 30 -7.34 17.38 12.39
N ALA A 31 -8.37 16.63 12.02
CA ALA A 31 -9.38 16.21 12.95
C ALA A 31 -8.64 15.48 14.07
N THR A 32 -8.42 16.17 15.19
CA THR A 32 -7.89 15.54 16.40
C THR A 32 -8.85 14.40 16.71
N PRO A 33 -8.39 13.15 16.79
CA PRO A 33 -9.28 12.03 17.05
C PRO A 33 -10.11 12.37 18.29
N LYS A 34 -11.44 12.38 18.14
CA LYS A 34 -12.38 12.78 19.20
C LYS A 34 -11.95 12.08 20.48
N LYS A 35 -11.57 12.87 21.49
CA LYS A 35 -11.13 12.35 22.78
C LYS A 35 -12.26 11.46 23.31
N ARG A 36 -11.97 10.17 23.44
CA ARG A 36 -12.98 9.18 23.85
C ARG A 36 -13.49 9.53 25.23
N GLU A 37 -14.79 9.37 25.41
CA GLU A 37 -15.37 9.47 26.74
C GLU A 37 -14.87 8.30 27.59
N PRO A 38 -14.48 8.55 28.86
CA PRO A 38 -14.14 7.47 29.78
C PRO A 38 -15.27 6.44 29.85
N GLY A 39 -14.95 5.16 29.60
CA GLY A 39 -15.93 4.07 29.59
C GLY A 39 -16.46 3.69 28.21
N GLN A 40 -16.15 4.44 27.14
CA GLN A 40 -16.51 4.06 25.78
C GLN A 40 -15.68 2.86 25.31
N LYS A 41 -16.30 1.67 25.27
CA LYS A 41 -15.70 0.47 24.70
C LYS A 41 -15.77 0.51 23.17
N TYR A 42 -14.75 -0.03 22.52
CA TYR A 42 -14.81 -0.24 21.07
C TYR A 42 -15.78 -1.39 20.75
N PRO A 43 -16.64 -1.25 19.72
CA PRO A 43 -17.59 -2.29 19.33
C PRO A 43 -16.92 -3.38 18.47
N PHE A 44 -15.71 -3.80 18.81
CA PHE A 44 -15.02 -4.84 18.05
C PHE A 44 -15.58 -6.22 18.39
N VAL A 45 -15.84 -7.01 17.35
CA VAL A 45 -16.28 -8.40 17.45
C VAL A 45 -15.25 -9.27 16.73
N ARG A 46 -14.98 -10.46 17.27
CA ARG A 46 -14.06 -11.42 16.65
C ARG A 46 -14.64 -11.90 15.31
N ALA A 47 -13.81 -11.89 14.27
CA ALA A 47 -14.17 -12.52 13.01
C ALA A 47 -14.21 -14.05 13.17
N PRO A 48 -15.24 -14.74 12.66
CA PRO A 48 -15.35 -16.20 12.79
C PRO A 48 -14.26 -16.94 12.01
N MET A 49 -13.84 -16.37 10.88
CA MET A 49 -12.80 -16.89 9.99
C MET A 49 -12.00 -15.73 9.39
N LEU A 50 -10.72 -15.97 9.12
CA LEU A 50 -9.82 -14.98 8.52
C LEU A 50 -9.79 -15.09 6.98
N LEU A 51 -9.97 -16.31 6.48
CA LEU A 51 -9.93 -16.65 5.07
C LEU A 51 -11.26 -17.28 4.66
N THR A 52 -11.62 -17.12 3.40
CA THR A 52 -12.70 -17.89 2.78
C THR A 52 -12.28 -19.36 2.58
N GLU A 53 -13.23 -20.25 2.29
CA GLU A 53 -12.92 -21.65 1.98
C GLU A 53 -11.96 -21.77 0.79
N LEU A 54 -12.22 -21.01 -0.27
CA LEU A 54 -11.36 -20.98 -1.46
C LEU A 54 -9.97 -20.44 -1.15
N GLU A 55 -9.86 -19.35 -0.39
CA GLU A 55 -8.57 -18.81 0.04
C GLU A 55 -7.80 -19.80 0.91
N SER A 56 -8.50 -20.56 1.75
CA SER A 56 -7.87 -21.59 2.58
C SER A 56 -7.30 -22.71 1.71
N THR A 57 -8.08 -23.20 0.73
CA THR A 57 -7.60 -24.20 -0.23
C THR A 57 -6.41 -23.68 -1.04
N VAL A 58 -6.46 -22.45 -1.52
CA VAL A 58 -5.35 -21.85 -2.28
C VAL A 58 -4.11 -21.71 -1.39
N LEU A 59 -4.27 -21.29 -0.13
CA LEU A 59 -3.17 -21.19 0.82
C LEU A 59 -2.48 -22.55 1.03
N ASP A 60 -3.27 -23.61 1.24
CA ASP A 60 -2.73 -24.96 1.47
C ASP A 60 -1.90 -25.44 0.26
N ILE A 61 -2.40 -25.21 -0.96
CA ILE A 61 -1.68 -25.54 -2.19
C ILE A 61 -0.40 -24.71 -2.30
N LEU A 62 -0.49 -23.39 -2.07
CA LEU A 62 0.67 -22.50 -2.13
C LEU A 62 1.76 -22.90 -1.12
N GLN A 63 1.38 -23.27 0.10
CA GLN A 63 2.31 -23.70 1.14
C GLN A 63 2.98 -25.03 0.79
N HIS A 64 2.22 -25.97 0.22
CA HIS A 64 2.76 -27.25 -0.25
C HIS A 64 3.81 -27.03 -1.36
N GLU A 65 3.49 -26.20 -2.36
CA GLU A 65 4.38 -25.93 -3.51
C GLU A 65 5.58 -25.04 -3.14
N ALA A 66 5.43 -24.13 -2.18
CA ALA A 66 6.50 -23.25 -1.72
C ALA A 66 7.69 -24.02 -1.12
N GLY A 67 7.41 -25.17 -0.49
CA GLY A 67 8.41 -25.96 0.23
C GLY A 67 9.08 -25.19 1.38
N SER A 68 10.25 -25.62 1.81
CA SER A 68 10.94 -25.03 2.99
C SER A 68 11.67 -23.72 2.72
N LYS A 69 11.90 -23.36 1.45
CA LYS A 69 12.67 -22.17 1.06
C LYS A 69 11.82 -20.91 0.91
N ARG A 70 10.50 -21.06 0.95
CA ARG A 70 9.54 -19.97 0.73
C ARG A 70 8.48 -20.00 1.81
N VAL A 71 7.97 -18.84 2.15
CA VAL A 71 6.86 -18.68 3.10
C VAL A 71 5.75 -17.93 2.40
N VAL A 72 4.51 -18.35 2.65
CA VAL A 72 3.31 -17.74 2.08
C VAL A 72 2.61 -16.94 3.17
N PHE A 73 2.43 -15.65 2.92
CA PHE A 73 1.65 -14.75 3.76
C PHE A 73 0.30 -14.48 3.11
N CYS A 74 -0.75 -14.30 3.92
CA CYS A 74 -2.11 -14.01 3.44
C CYS A 74 -2.59 -12.63 3.90
N LYS A 75 -3.45 -11.99 3.10
CA LYS A 75 -4.13 -10.71 3.41
C LYS A 75 -3.17 -9.57 3.79
N ILE A 76 -2.08 -9.44 3.04
CA ILE A 76 -1.03 -8.45 3.29
C ILE A 76 -1.43 -7.09 2.74
N GLN A 77 -1.38 -6.05 3.58
CA GLN A 77 -1.61 -4.68 3.12
C GLN A 77 -0.53 -4.24 2.14
N LEU A 78 -0.90 -3.47 1.12
CA LEU A 78 0.05 -2.96 0.13
C LEU A 78 1.16 -2.11 0.78
N THR A 79 0.84 -1.41 1.87
CA THR A 79 1.80 -0.64 2.67
C THR A 79 2.86 -1.48 3.39
N ALA A 80 2.69 -2.81 3.48
CA ALA A 80 3.68 -3.70 4.06
C ALA A 80 4.79 -4.10 3.07
N ILE A 81 4.55 -3.94 1.77
CA ILE A 81 5.46 -4.38 0.69
C ILE A 81 5.89 -3.22 -0.23
N ALA A 82 5.15 -2.11 -0.22
CA ALA A 82 5.44 -0.91 -0.99
C ALA A 82 5.52 0.31 -0.07
N THR A 83 6.50 1.16 -0.30
CA THR A 83 6.65 2.44 0.40
C THR A 83 6.53 3.58 -0.59
N ILE A 84 5.78 4.61 -0.21
CA ILE A 84 5.69 5.86 -0.98
C ILE A 84 6.86 6.76 -0.54
N PRO A 85 7.72 7.20 -1.48
CA PRO A 85 8.83 8.09 -1.16
C PRO A 85 8.36 9.37 -0.46
N PRO A 86 9.14 9.92 0.48
CA PRO A 86 8.80 11.18 1.13
C PRO A 86 8.74 12.31 0.11
N ARG A 87 7.85 13.29 0.34
CA ARG A 87 7.65 14.47 -0.53
C ARG A 87 7.07 14.13 -1.91
N THR A 88 6.45 12.97 -2.05
CA THR A 88 5.63 12.66 -3.23
C THR A 88 4.38 13.54 -3.24
N GLU A 89 3.97 14.02 -4.40
CA GLU A 89 2.70 14.75 -4.49
C GLU A 89 1.55 13.86 -3.99
N ARG A 90 0.68 14.41 -3.13
CA ARG A 90 -0.44 13.67 -2.53
C ARG A 90 -0.01 12.45 -1.70
N GLU A 91 1.18 12.49 -1.08
CA GLU A 91 1.72 11.41 -0.24
C GLU A 91 0.70 10.85 0.77
N GLU A 92 0.01 11.70 1.54
CA GLU A 92 -0.97 11.26 2.53
C GLU A 92 -2.16 10.52 1.92
N PHE A 93 -2.65 11.01 0.78
CA PHE A 93 -3.74 10.36 0.05
C PHE A 93 -3.30 8.99 -0.47
N LEU A 94 -2.12 8.91 -1.08
CA LEU A 94 -1.57 7.65 -1.60
C LEU A 94 -1.32 6.64 -0.47
N LYS A 95 -0.79 7.08 0.69
CA LYS A 95 -0.60 6.24 1.87
C LYS A 95 -1.93 5.67 2.38
N LYS A 96 -2.95 6.52 2.45
CA LYS A 96 -4.30 6.10 2.83
C LYS A 96 -4.88 5.12 1.81
N LEU A 97 -4.73 5.40 0.52
CA LEU A 97 -5.21 4.53 -0.56
C LEU A 97 -4.55 3.15 -0.49
N ALA A 98 -3.22 3.09 -0.39
CA ALA A 98 -2.47 1.86 -0.22
C ALA A 98 -2.89 1.09 1.05
N GLY A 99 -3.17 1.79 2.15
CA GLY A 99 -3.65 1.16 3.40
C GLY A 99 -5.03 0.50 3.29
N THR A 100 -5.82 0.84 2.26
CA THR A 100 -7.11 0.18 1.96
C THR A 100 -6.99 -1.02 1.04
N ARG A 101 -5.82 -1.22 0.40
CA ARG A 101 -5.59 -2.29 -0.56
C ARG A 101 -4.79 -3.42 0.08
N ARG A 102 -5.12 -4.65 -0.29
CA ARG A 102 -4.46 -5.85 0.21
C ARG A 102 -4.21 -6.80 -0.94
N LEU A 103 -3.06 -7.47 -0.89
CA LEU A 103 -2.84 -8.69 -1.64
C LEU A 103 -3.45 -9.87 -0.88
N ASP A 104 -4.07 -10.79 -1.61
CA ASP A 104 -4.59 -12.01 -1.01
C ASP A 104 -3.46 -12.90 -0.53
N PHE A 105 -2.40 -13.06 -1.31
CA PHE A 105 -1.18 -13.75 -0.88
C PHE A 105 0.10 -13.05 -1.33
N VAL A 106 1.17 -13.27 -0.56
CA VAL A 106 2.53 -12.88 -0.89
C VAL A 106 3.44 -14.07 -0.61
N ILE A 107 4.20 -14.49 -1.63
CA ILE A 107 5.29 -15.44 -1.46
C ILE A 107 6.56 -14.66 -1.13
N ALA A 108 7.25 -15.06 -0.07
CA ALA A 108 8.50 -14.48 0.37
C ALA A 108 9.58 -15.54 0.56
N ASN A 109 10.84 -15.11 0.59
CA ASN A 109 11.96 -15.98 0.96
C ASN A 109 11.86 -16.37 2.45
N ALA A 110 12.08 -17.63 2.80
CA ALA A 110 11.98 -18.11 4.18
C ALA A 110 13.09 -17.57 5.10
N ASP A 111 14.27 -17.25 4.57
CA ASP A 111 15.44 -16.87 5.36
C ASP A 111 15.39 -15.40 5.79
N ASN A 112 14.84 -14.53 4.94
CA ASN A 112 14.87 -13.07 5.17
C ASN A 112 13.51 -12.39 5.00
N TYR A 113 12.45 -13.14 4.68
CA TYR A 113 11.10 -12.65 4.45
C TYR A 113 10.97 -11.57 3.36
N ALA A 114 11.96 -11.45 2.47
CA ALA A 114 11.87 -10.56 1.33
C ALA A 114 10.74 -11.03 0.39
N PRO A 115 9.79 -10.16 0.01
CA PRO A 115 8.68 -10.54 -0.84
C PRO A 115 9.19 -10.79 -2.28
N ILE A 116 8.67 -11.85 -2.90
CA ILE A 116 9.09 -12.34 -4.22
C ILE A 116 7.96 -12.22 -5.23
N LEU A 117 6.73 -12.57 -4.83
CA LEU A 117 5.57 -12.63 -5.71
C LEU A 117 4.31 -12.22 -4.95
N GLY A 118 3.51 -11.34 -5.55
CA GLY A 118 2.14 -11.07 -5.11
C GLY A 118 1.15 -11.95 -5.85
N ILE A 119 0.08 -12.35 -5.16
CA ILE A 119 -1.04 -13.10 -5.75
C ILE A 119 -2.35 -12.42 -5.32
N GLN A 120 -3.21 -12.15 -6.29
CA GLN A 120 -4.53 -11.55 -6.08
C GLN A 120 -5.63 -12.44 -6.65
N MET A 121 -6.72 -12.59 -5.91
CA MET A 121 -7.94 -13.29 -6.27
C MET A 121 -9.11 -12.28 -6.36
N PRO A 122 -9.24 -11.54 -7.47
CA PRO A 122 -10.22 -10.48 -7.58
C PRO A 122 -11.65 -10.97 -7.43
N THR A 123 -12.39 -10.26 -6.60
CA THR A 123 -13.84 -10.34 -6.57
C THR A 123 -14.44 -9.60 -7.77
N LYS A 124 -15.70 -9.93 -8.12
CA LYS A 124 -16.36 -9.32 -9.27
C LYS A 124 -16.51 -7.81 -9.06
N GLY A 125 -15.94 -7.01 -9.96
CA GLY A 125 -15.96 -5.55 -9.89
C GLY A 125 -14.89 -4.94 -9.00
N GLU A 126 -13.92 -5.75 -8.55
CA GLU A 126 -12.75 -5.25 -7.84
C GLU A 126 -11.82 -4.49 -8.79
N ASP A 127 -11.48 -3.26 -8.38
CA ASP A 127 -10.53 -2.43 -9.08
C ASP A 127 -9.09 -2.84 -8.71
N LEU A 128 -8.40 -3.42 -9.69
CA LEU A 128 -7.03 -3.92 -9.56
C LEU A 128 -5.97 -2.89 -9.95
N GLU A 129 -6.33 -1.76 -10.55
CA GLU A 129 -5.39 -0.80 -11.16
C GLU A 129 -4.32 -0.36 -10.15
N ILE A 130 -4.74 -0.02 -8.93
CA ILE A 130 -3.83 0.41 -7.87
C ILE A 130 -2.85 -0.70 -7.46
N ILE A 131 -3.31 -1.95 -7.43
CA ILE A 131 -2.45 -3.08 -7.06
C ILE A 131 -1.48 -3.35 -8.21
N THR A 132 -1.95 -3.40 -9.46
CA THR A 132 -1.08 -3.63 -10.63
C THR A 132 0.00 -2.56 -10.75
N ASP A 133 -0.37 -1.29 -10.64
CA ASP A 133 0.56 -0.16 -10.77
C ASP A 133 1.60 -0.16 -9.64
N ALA A 134 1.17 -0.46 -8.42
CA ALA A 134 2.09 -0.53 -7.29
C ALA A 134 3.09 -1.68 -7.43
N MET A 135 2.63 -2.85 -7.89
CA MET A 135 3.48 -4.03 -8.12
C MET A 135 4.49 -3.77 -9.24
N GLU A 136 4.06 -3.12 -10.33
CA GLU A 136 4.95 -2.67 -11.41
C GLU A 136 5.99 -1.66 -10.91
N ALA A 137 5.57 -0.66 -10.14
CA ALA A 137 6.46 0.38 -9.60
C ALA A 137 7.56 -0.19 -8.69
N ILE A 138 7.25 -1.21 -7.88
CA ILE A 138 8.22 -1.90 -7.03
C ILE A 138 8.92 -3.07 -7.74
N LYS A 139 8.62 -3.30 -9.03
CA LYS A 139 9.16 -4.39 -9.86
C LYS A 139 8.94 -5.78 -9.25
N MET A 140 7.82 -5.98 -8.59
CA MET A 140 7.45 -7.28 -8.04
C MET A 140 6.42 -7.95 -8.95
N PRO A 141 6.64 -9.20 -9.37
CA PRO A 141 5.64 -9.90 -10.17
C PRO A 141 4.32 -10.08 -9.41
N LEU A 142 3.23 -10.04 -10.17
CA LEU A 142 1.86 -10.21 -9.68
C LEU A 142 1.15 -11.30 -10.50
N VAL A 143 0.61 -12.31 -9.81
CA VAL A 143 -0.33 -13.27 -10.39
C VAL A 143 -1.75 -12.83 -10.02
N VAL A 144 -2.59 -12.63 -11.03
CA VAL A 144 -4.03 -12.44 -10.82
C VAL A 144 -4.72 -13.76 -11.17
N LEU A 145 -5.25 -14.43 -10.15
CA LEU A 145 -5.93 -15.71 -10.33
C LEU A 145 -7.35 -15.48 -10.86
N PRO A 146 -7.80 -16.19 -11.91
CA PRO A 146 -9.12 -15.99 -12.49
C PRO A 146 -10.24 -16.32 -11.50
N ASN A 147 -11.23 -15.44 -11.32
CA ASN A 147 -12.34 -15.71 -10.39
C ASN A 147 -13.06 -17.04 -10.72
N LYS A 148 -12.82 -18.06 -9.90
CA LYS A 148 -13.28 -19.45 -10.04
C LYS A 148 -13.74 -19.98 -8.68
N LYS A 149 -14.56 -21.04 -8.71
CA LYS A 149 -15.06 -21.70 -7.50
C LYS A 149 -14.03 -22.61 -6.82
N SER A 150 -13.03 -23.08 -7.57
CA SER A 150 -11.99 -23.99 -7.11
C SER A 150 -10.78 -23.90 -8.06
N TYR A 151 -9.61 -24.26 -7.55
CA TYR A 151 -8.39 -24.44 -8.33
C TYR A 151 -7.89 -25.87 -8.15
N ASP A 152 -7.39 -26.45 -9.24
CA ASP A 152 -6.57 -27.64 -9.16
C ASP A 152 -5.11 -27.26 -8.87
N VAL A 153 -4.37 -28.20 -8.27
CA VAL A 153 -2.95 -28.01 -7.90
C VAL A 153 -2.10 -27.77 -9.15
N VAL A 154 -2.33 -28.55 -10.21
CA VAL A 154 -1.55 -28.45 -11.45
C VAL A 154 -1.76 -27.09 -12.12
N GLU A 155 -3.03 -26.66 -12.20
CA GLU A 155 -3.38 -25.35 -12.76
C GLU A 155 -2.72 -24.21 -11.99
N LEU A 156 -2.80 -24.23 -10.66
CA LEU A 156 -2.23 -23.16 -9.83
C LEU A 156 -0.69 -23.12 -9.95
N HIS A 157 -0.05 -24.28 -10.02
CA HIS A 157 1.39 -24.41 -10.24
C HIS A 157 1.82 -23.76 -11.57
N GLU A 158 1.12 -24.07 -12.67
CA GLU A 158 1.42 -23.50 -13.98
C GLU A 158 1.30 -21.97 -13.99
N LEU A 159 0.26 -21.41 -13.38
CA LEU A 159 0.06 -19.97 -13.28
C LEU A 159 1.20 -19.27 -12.51
N ILE A 160 1.65 -19.87 -11.41
CA ILE A 160 2.74 -19.32 -10.60
C ILE A 160 4.08 -19.41 -11.33
N MET A 161 4.34 -20.54 -12.00
CA MET A 161 5.57 -20.75 -12.76
C MET A 161 5.69 -19.79 -13.95
N GLN A 162 4.59 -19.57 -14.68
CA GLN A 162 4.57 -18.59 -15.77
C GLN A 162 4.87 -17.17 -15.29
N ALA A 163 4.34 -16.78 -14.12
CA ALA A 163 4.57 -15.44 -13.59
C ALA A 163 5.98 -15.23 -13.01
N THR A 164 6.62 -16.30 -12.52
CA THR A 164 7.99 -16.23 -12.01
C THR A 164 9.06 -16.29 -13.10
N GLN A 165 8.75 -16.82 -14.30
CA GLN A 165 9.67 -16.88 -15.44
C GLN A 165 9.65 -15.64 -16.34
N LYS A 166 8.66 -14.75 -16.19
CA LYS A 166 8.47 -13.58 -17.07
C LYS A 166 9.32 -12.36 -16.69
N ASN A 167 10.22 -12.49 -15.72
CA ASN A 167 11.15 -11.47 -15.22
C ASN A 167 12.59 -11.99 -15.25
#